data_AF-A0AAN7G9T7-F1
#
_entry.id   AF-A0AAN7G9T7-F1
#
_cell.length_a   1.000
_cell.length_b   1.000
_cell.length_c   1.000
_cell.angle_alpha   90.00
_cell.angle_beta   90.00
_cell.angle_gamma   90.00
#
_symmetry.space_group_name_H-M   'P 1'
#
loop_
_entity.id
_entity.type
_entity.pdbx_description
1 polymer ?
#
loop_
_entity_poly.entity_id
_entity_poly.type
_entity_poly.pdbx_seq_one_letter_code
_entity_poly.pdbx_strand_id
1 'polypeptide(L)'
;MSAKLKEHVNYIPGISSIPLVNIPFRGRNQQMTQRFLEAFSWVTKAQYLLFTAIYEFESKVFDVLKAKFSFPVYDMGPIVLNFDFGENTNHRDNNYLHWLDCQPRSSILYISMGSFLLVSSAQMDEIAAGLRNSGVRFFWVARDETSKLKEVCGHRGLVVPWCNQLRVLSHSSVGGFWSHCGWSSTREGMLCGIPFFTFPIIFDQILNSKLIVEDWKIGWRVKQDVGMDNLVTRVEIARLVQKFMDLENDEVKEFRTRASEVQRVCQRAIAKGGSSETSINAFIEDLSHCMVIEYKAAVLAKGRLEIDKSTFAKLEHKTKEIREDQPLPDSKKKKN
;
A
#
# COMPACT_ATOMS: atom_id res chain seq x y z
N MET A 1 5.22 16.10 -31.96
CA MET A 1 5.26 15.29 -30.73
C MET A 1 4.07 15.52 -29.76
N SER A 2 3.01 16.28 -30.09
CA SER A 2 2.03 16.74 -29.07
C SER A 2 0.63 16.08 -29.05
N ALA A 3 0.30 15.16 -29.96
CA ALA A 3 -1.04 14.53 -29.97
C ALA A 3 -1.14 13.26 -29.08
N LYS A 4 -0.06 12.46 -28.97
CA LYS A 4 -0.07 11.18 -28.24
C LYS A 4 0.01 11.31 -26.70
N LEU A 5 0.40 12.47 -26.17
CA LEU A 5 0.44 12.72 -24.71
C LEU A 5 -0.93 13.08 -24.11
N LYS A 6 -1.93 13.42 -24.93
CA LYS A 6 -3.26 13.85 -24.46
C LYS A 6 -4.33 12.75 -24.56
N GLU A 7 -3.96 11.56 -24.99
CA GLU A 7 -4.88 10.44 -25.09
C GLU A 7 -5.13 9.86 -23.70
N HIS A 8 -6.40 9.65 -23.36
CA HIS A 8 -6.83 9.16 -22.05
C HIS A 8 -7.66 7.88 -22.23
N VAL A 9 -7.47 6.94 -21.32
CA VAL A 9 -8.32 5.76 -21.16
C VAL A 9 -9.43 6.13 -20.16
N ASN A 10 -10.68 6.17 -20.64
CA ASN A 10 -11.85 6.53 -19.85
C ASN A 10 -12.98 5.48 -19.93
N TYR A 11 -12.71 4.34 -20.55
CA TYR A 11 -13.68 3.26 -20.80
C TYR A 11 -13.47 2.03 -19.89
N ILE A 12 -12.58 2.10 -18.90
CA ILE A 12 -12.41 1.02 -17.91
C ILE A 12 -13.45 1.21 -16.80
N PRO A 13 -14.41 0.30 -16.62
CA PRO A 13 -15.45 0.46 -15.61
C PRO A 13 -14.88 0.53 -14.20
N GLY A 14 -15.41 1.44 -13.38
CA GLY A 14 -15.02 1.63 -11.99
C GLY A 14 -13.76 2.47 -11.76
N ILE A 15 -12.98 2.80 -12.80
CA ILE A 15 -11.73 3.56 -12.69
C ILE A 15 -11.88 4.96 -13.31
N SER A 16 -11.26 5.96 -12.69
CA SER A 16 -11.19 7.32 -13.22
C SER A 16 -10.35 7.39 -14.51
N SER A 17 -10.43 8.49 -15.25
CA SER A 17 -9.67 8.64 -16.50
C SER A 17 -8.16 8.53 -16.25
N ILE A 18 -7.48 7.66 -17.00
CA ILE A 18 -6.03 7.45 -16.91
C ILE A 18 -5.37 7.99 -18.17
N PRO A 19 -4.39 8.91 -18.08
CA PRO A 19 -3.56 9.28 -19.22
C PRO A 19 -2.93 8.03 -19.83
N LEU A 20 -3.01 7.84 -21.14
CA LEU A 20 -2.58 6.60 -21.79
C LEU A 20 -1.09 6.30 -21.57
N VAL A 21 -0.29 7.32 -21.30
CA VAL A 21 1.13 7.20 -20.92
C VAL A 21 1.36 6.58 -19.53
N ASN A 22 0.36 6.64 -18.64
CA ASN A 22 0.40 6.09 -17.29
C ASN A 22 -0.05 4.61 -17.21
N ILE A 23 -0.44 4.00 -18.34
CA ILE A 23 -0.83 2.59 -18.37
C ILE A 23 0.41 1.70 -18.14
N PRO A 24 0.45 0.84 -17.10
CA PRO A 24 1.65 0.13 -16.63
C PRO A 24 2.40 -0.70 -17.68
N PHE A 25 1.72 -1.10 -18.75
CA PHE A 25 2.22 -2.01 -19.78
C PHE A 25 2.58 -1.31 -21.11
N ARG A 26 2.29 -0.01 -21.24
CA ARG A 26 2.55 0.71 -22.50
C ARG A 26 4.05 0.95 -22.66
N GLY A 27 4.59 0.60 -23.83
CA GLY A 27 6.01 0.76 -24.14
C GLY A 27 6.95 -0.26 -23.48
N ARG A 28 6.40 -1.30 -22.83
CA ARG A 28 7.19 -2.42 -22.32
C ARG A 28 7.48 -3.45 -23.43
N ASN A 29 8.54 -4.23 -23.24
CA ASN A 29 8.90 -5.33 -24.14
C ASN A 29 7.69 -6.27 -24.32
N GLN A 30 7.39 -6.62 -25.58
CA GLN A 30 6.29 -7.50 -25.98
C GLN A 30 6.22 -8.80 -25.14
N GLN A 31 7.37 -9.36 -24.78
CA GLN A 31 7.44 -10.56 -23.93
C GLN A 31 6.87 -10.33 -22.53
N MET A 32 7.12 -9.16 -21.91
CA MET A 32 6.55 -8.85 -20.59
C MET A 32 5.04 -8.64 -20.69
N THR A 33 4.57 -7.94 -21.72
CA THR A 33 3.13 -7.75 -21.96
C THR A 33 2.42 -9.10 -22.11
N GLN A 34 3.02 -10.03 -22.86
CA GLN A 34 2.47 -11.37 -23.06
C GLN A 34 2.34 -12.13 -21.73
N ARG A 35 3.37 -12.09 -20.87
CA ARG A 35 3.32 -12.72 -19.53
C ARG A 35 2.21 -12.16 -18.64
N PHE A 36 1.95 -10.85 -18.70
CA PHE A 36 0.85 -10.25 -17.96
C PHE A 36 -0.52 -10.70 -18.49
N LEU A 37 -0.71 -10.75 -19.81
CA LEU A 37 -1.94 -11.25 -20.41
C LEU A 37 -2.19 -12.72 -20.05
N GLU A 38 -1.13 -13.54 -20.05
CA GLU A 38 -1.19 -14.92 -19.57
C GLU A 38 -1.60 -14.97 -18.11
N ALA A 39 -0.98 -14.18 -17.22
CA ALA A 39 -1.37 -14.11 -15.83
C ALA A 39 -2.86 -13.72 -15.65
N PHE A 40 -3.36 -12.75 -16.41
CA PHE A 40 -4.78 -12.37 -16.36
C PHE A 40 -5.71 -13.47 -16.86
N SER A 41 -5.28 -14.32 -17.80
CA SER A 41 -6.09 -15.46 -18.26
C SER A 41 -6.31 -16.52 -17.17
N TRP A 42 -5.47 -16.55 -16.13
CA TRP A 42 -5.66 -17.44 -14.99
C TRP A 42 -6.70 -16.94 -13.98
N VAL A 43 -7.02 -15.63 -14.00
CA VAL A 43 -8.00 -15.06 -13.07
C VAL A 43 -9.37 -15.71 -13.23
N THR A 44 -9.79 -16.02 -14.46
CA THR A 44 -11.09 -16.69 -14.71
C THR A 44 -11.12 -18.14 -14.24
N LYS A 45 -9.98 -18.72 -13.88
CA LYS A 45 -9.84 -20.09 -13.35
C LYS A 45 -9.67 -20.11 -11.83
N ALA A 46 -9.61 -18.94 -11.18
CA ALA A 46 -9.49 -18.85 -9.73
C ALA A 46 -10.80 -19.26 -9.03
N GLN A 47 -10.68 -19.79 -7.82
CA GLN A 47 -11.83 -20.04 -6.94
C GLN A 47 -12.20 -18.81 -6.10
N TYR A 48 -11.20 -17.98 -5.80
CA TYR A 48 -11.33 -16.77 -5.01
C TYR A 48 -10.36 -15.72 -5.54
N LEU A 49 -10.75 -14.45 -5.47
CA LEU A 49 -9.86 -13.33 -5.77
C LEU A 49 -9.73 -12.43 -4.55
N LEU A 50 -8.54 -12.39 -3.98
CA LEU A 50 -8.25 -11.64 -2.75
C LEU A 50 -7.46 -10.39 -3.09
N PHE A 51 -7.99 -9.23 -2.72
CA PHE A 51 -7.31 -7.95 -2.88
C PHE A 51 -6.83 -7.44 -1.54
N THR A 52 -5.65 -6.84 -1.54
CA THR A 52 -5.08 -6.15 -0.38
C THR A 52 -5.53 -4.69 -0.29
N ALA A 53 -6.46 -4.27 -1.15
CA ALA A 53 -7.08 -2.96 -1.20
C ALA A 53 -8.33 -2.88 -0.30
N ILE A 54 -8.71 -1.65 0.03
CA ILE A 54 -9.79 -1.33 0.97
C ILE A 54 -11.01 -0.93 0.16
N TYR A 55 -12.18 -1.51 0.46
CA TYR A 55 -13.41 -1.27 -0.30
C TYR A 55 -13.77 0.21 -0.39
N GLU A 56 -13.64 0.97 0.69
CA GLU A 56 -14.01 2.37 0.76
C GLU A 56 -13.25 3.27 -0.24
N PHE A 57 -12.02 2.89 -0.62
CA PHE A 57 -11.23 3.66 -1.58
C PHE A 57 -11.50 3.26 -3.04
N GLU A 58 -12.00 2.05 -3.28
CA GLU A 58 -12.14 1.47 -4.62
C GLU A 58 -13.49 0.76 -4.83
N SER A 59 -14.54 1.24 -4.16
CA SER A 59 -15.85 0.56 -4.11
C SER A 59 -16.41 0.25 -5.50
N LYS A 60 -16.35 1.23 -6.41
CA LYS A 60 -16.79 1.06 -7.80
C LYS A 60 -16.02 -0.05 -8.55
N VAL A 61 -14.72 -0.21 -8.26
CA VAL A 61 -13.90 -1.27 -8.85
C VAL A 61 -14.35 -2.62 -8.31
N PHE A 62 -14.52 -2.73 -6.99
CA PHE A 62 -15.00 -3.96 -6.36
C PHE A 62 -16.39 -4.35 -6.83
N ASP A 63 -17.33 -3.41 -6.95
CA ASP A 63 -18.68 -3.69 -7.42
C ASP A 63 -18.67 -4.23 -8.87
N VAL A 64 -17.83 -3.66 -9.74
CA VAL A 64 -17.62 -4.16 -11.10
C VAL A 64 -17.01 -5.56 -11.11
N LEU A 65 -16.00 -5.83 -10.29
CA LEU A 65 -15.34 -7.13 -10.23
C LEU A 65 -16.29 -8.21 -9.67
N LYS A 66 -17.04 -7.89 -8.61
CA LYS A 66 -18.06 -8.76 -8.00
C LYS A 66 -19.20 -9.06 -8.97
N ALA A 67 -19.59 -8.12 -9.84
CA ALA A 67 -20.58 -8.37 -10.88
C ALA A 67 -20.03 -9.15 -12.08
N LYS A 68 -18.73 -9.03 -12.37
CA LYS A 68 -18.08 -9.65 -13.53
C LYS A 68 -17.75 -11.13 -13.31
N PHE A 69 -17.30 -11.49 -12.12
CA PHE A 69 -16.87 -12.85 -11.81
C PHE A 69 -17.95 -13.62 -11.06
N SER A 70 -18.13 -14.89 -11.40
CA SER A 70 -19.07 -15.78 -10.69
C SER A 70 -18.50 -16.34 -9.40
N PHE A 71 -17.19 -16.22 -9.17
CA PHE A 71 -16.52 -16.61 -7.94
C PHE A 71 -16.38 -15.42 -6.98
N PRO A 72 -16.23 -15.66 -5.66
CA PRO A 72 -16.14 -14.58 -4.68
C PRO A 72 -14.89 -13.70 -4.85
N VAL A 73 -15.10 -12.39 -4.68
CA VAL A 73 -14.06 -11.36 -4.70
C VAL A 73 -14.03 -10.66 -3.34
N TYR A 74 -12.88 -10.68 -2.68
CA TYR A 74 -12.71 -10.20 -1.32
C TYR A 74 -11.76 -9.01 -1.25
N ASP A 75 -12.21 -7.94 -0.60
CA ASP A 75 -11.43 -6.76 -0.22
C ASP A 75 -10.88 -6.94 1.21
N MET A 76 -9.57 -7.17 1.36
CA MET A 76 -8.95 -7.47 2.65
C MET A 76 -7.92 -6.41 3.06
N GLY A 77 -8.06 -5.18 2.58
CA GLY A 77 -7.09 -4.13 2.86
C GLY A 77 -7.27 -3.45 4.22
N PRO A 78 -6.27 -2.71 4.70
CA PRO A 78 -4.87 -2.86 4.39
C PRO A 78 -4.25 -3.90 5.36
N ILE A 79 -4.32 -5.22 5.07
CA ILE A 79 -3.39 -6.23 5.66
C ILE A 79 -1.93 -5.76 5.50
N VAL A 80 -1.39 -5.07 6.49
CA VAL A 80 0.03 -4.75 6.60
C VAL A 80 0.60 -5.69 7.63
N LEU A 81 1.62 -6.45 7.24
CA LEU A 81 2.32 -7.34 8.15
C LEU A 81 3.15 -6.49 9.11
N ASN A 82 2.66 -6.34 10.34
CA ASN A 82 3.52 -5.89 11.41
C ASN A 82 4.40 -7.07 11.84
N PHE A 83 5.65 -7.09 11.37
CA PHE A 83 6.64 -8.06 11.83
C PHE A 83 7.10 -7.71 13.25
N ASP A 84 6.19 -7.78 14.22
CA ASP A 84 6.50 -7.87 15.65
C ASP A 84 6.43 -9.35 16.08
N PHE A 85 6.94 -10.26 15.25
CA PHE A 85 7.12 -11.66 15.64
C PHE A 85 8.29 -11.76 16.63
N GLY A 86 7.97 -11.56 17.90
CA GLY A 86 8.81 -11.90 19.05
C GLY A 86 9.78 -10.81 19.45
N GLU A 87 9.71 -10.41 20.71
CA GLU A 87 10.64 -9.55 21.46
C GLU A 87 12.09 -10.09 21.55
N ASN A 88 12.56 -10.87 20.57
CA ASN A 88 13.84 -11.58 20.62
C ASN A 88 14.69 -11.49 19.35
N THR A 89 14.47 -10.49 18.50
CA THR A 89 15.59 -9.99 17.71
C THR A 89 16.35 -8.99 18.59
N ASN A 90 17.50 -9.43 19.09
CA ASN A 90 18.54 -8.57 19.68
C ASN A 90 19.01 -7.51 18.66
N HIS A 91 18.16 -6.56 18.30
CA HIS A 91 18.47 -5.48 17.38
C HIS A 91 19.28 -4.43 18.13
N ARG A 92 20.59 -4.58 18.05
CA ARG A 92 21.60 -3.59 18.43
C ARG A 92 21.48 -2.22 17.71
N ASP A 93 20.36 -1.97 17.00
CA ASP A 93 20.17 -0.82 16.11
C ASP A 93 18.82 -0.09 16.31
N ASN A 94 18.23 -0.07 17.52
CA ASN A 94 17.17 0.90 17.86
C ASN A 94 17.69 2.37 17.91
N ASN A 95 18.98 2.59 17.65
CA ASN A 95 19.62 3.90 17.64
C ASN A 95 18.94 4.91 16.70
N TYR A 96 18.35 4.43 15.61
CA TYR A 96 17.66 5.32 14.67
C TYR A 96 16.30 5.81 15.18
N LEU A 97 15.62 5.06 16.06
CA LEU A 97 14.39 5.50 16.71
C LEU A 97 14.71 6.55 17.77
N HIS A 98 15.76 6.34 18.57
CA HIS A 98 16.25 7.37 19.49
C HIS A 98 16.65 8.65 18.74
N TRP A 99 17.26 8.52 17.55
CA TRP A 99 17.52 9.68 16.71
C TRP A 99 16.23 10.41 16.31
N LEU A 100 15.16 9.68 15.98
CA LEU A 100 13.85 10.24 15.65
C LEU A 100 13.15 10.89 16.85
N ASP A 101 13.33 10.35 18.06
CA ASP A 101 12.82 10.90 19.32
C ASP A 101 13.39 12.30 19.60
N CYS A 102 14.64 12.55 19.18
CA CYS A 102 15.29 13.86 19.33
C CYS A 102 14.85 14.90 18.29
N GLN A 103 13.92 14.56 17.38
CA GLN A 103 13.50 15.45 16.30
C GLN A 103 12.16 16.12 16.62
N PRO A 104 11.94 17.40 16.21
CA PRO A 104 10.64 18.04 16.35
C PRO A 104 9.53 17.26 15.65
N ARG A 105 8.30 17.39 16.16
CA ARG A 105 7.10 16.78 15.57
C ARG A 105 6.95 17.16 14.09
N SER A 106 6.60 16.20 13.26
CA SER A 106 6.36 16.38 11.82
C SER A 106 7.46 17.10 11.04
N SER A 107 8.72 17.01 11.50
CA SER A 107 9.86 17.69 10.89
C SER A 107 10.74 16.82 9.99
N ILE A 108 10.54 15.49 10.02
CA ILE A 108 11.32 14.52 9.26
C ILE A 108 10.60 14.12 7.97
N LEU A 109 11.27 14.28 6.84
CA LEU A 109 10.89 13.63 5.59
C LEU A 109 11.47 12.21 5.58
N TYR A 110 10.60 11.21 5.65
CA TYR A 110 11.01 9.81 5.50
C TYR A 110 11.14 9.47 4.01
N ILE A 111 12.21 8.78 3.60
CA ILE A 111 12.54 8.50 2.20
C ILE A 111 12.83 7.02 2.04
N SER A 112 12.04 6.35 1.21
CA SER A 112 12.23 4.93 0.86
C SER A 112 11.73 4.64 -0.56
N MET A 113 12.64 4.14 -1.38
CA MET A 113 12.37 3.81 -2.79
C MET A 113 12.07 2.31 -3.00
N GLY A 114 11.73 1.60 -1.92
CA GLY A 114 11.42 0.17 -1.97
C GLY A 114 12.66 -0.73 -2.06
N SER A 115 12.42 -2.03 -2.17
CA SER A 115 13.47 -3.06 -2.23
C SER A 115 14.11 -3.26 -3.61
N PHE A 116 13.47 -2.73 -4.65
CA PHE A 116 13.92 -2.86 -6.04
C PHE A 116 14.34 -1.49 -6.55
N LEU A 117 15.62 -1.15 -6.41
CA LEU A 117 16.14 0.15 -6.82
C LEU A 117 16.58 0.10 -8.30
N LEU A 118 15.84 0.83 -9.14
CA LEU A 118 16.18 1.14 -10.54
C LEU A 118 16.53 2.63 -10.72
N VAL A 119 16.76 3.36 -9.64
CA VAL A 119 17.15 4.79 -9.72
C VAL A 119 18.62 4.86 -10.12
N SER A 120 18.94 5.65 -11.16
CA SER A 120 20.32 5.83 -11.60
C SER A 120 21.15 6.55 -10.54
N SER A 121 22.45 6.24 -10.46
CA SER A 121 23.36 6.91 -9.50
C SER A 121 23.36 8.44 -9.70
N ALA A 122 23.23 8.91 -10.95
CA ALA A 122 23.09 10.34 -11.25
C ALA A 122 21.85 10.98 -10.60
N GLN A 123 20.69 10.29 -10.64
CA GLN A 123 19.49 10.80 -9.98
C GLN A 123 19.60 10.74 -8.45
N MET A 124 20.27 9.71 -7.91
CA MET A 124 20.57 9.60 -6.47
C MET A 124 21.45 10.76 -6.00
N ASP A 125 22.45 11.15 -6.80
CA ASP A 125 23.32 12.30 -6.50
C ASP A 125 22.55 13.62 -6.49
N GLU A 126 21.63 13.83 -7.44
CA GLU A 126 20.76 15.02 -7.43
C GLU A 126 19.79 15.03 -6.23
N ILE A 127 19.28 13.86 -5.82
CA ILE A 127 18.44 13.73 -4.60
C ILE A 127 19.25 14.07 -3.35
N ALA A 128 20.43 13.47 -3.18
CA ALA A 128 21.27 13.72 -2.02
C ALA A 128 21.68 15.20 -1.92
N ALA A 129 22.12 15.80 -3.04
CA ALA A 129 22.46 17.21 -3.08
C ALA A 129 21.25 18.13 -2.84
N GLY A 130 20.09 17.79 -3.41
CA GLY A 130 18.85 18.54 -3.23
C GLY A 130 18.35 18.52 -1.79
N LEU A 131 18.40 17.34 -1.14
CA LEU A 131 18.08 17.21 0.29
C LEU A 131 19.01 18.06 1.15
N ARG A 132 20.32 18.00 0.92
CA ARG A 132 21.29 18.84 1.65
C ARG A 132 20.98 20.33 1.50
N ASN A 133 20.69 20.77 0.28
CA ASN A 133 20.39 22.16 -0.07
C ASN A 133 19.04 22.63 0.48
N SER A 134 18.06 21.73 0.59
CA SER A 134 16.72 22.04 1.13
C SER A 134 16.78 22.50 2.59
N GLY A 135 17.76 21.99 3.35
CA GLY A 135 17.85 22.21 4.79
C GLY A 135 16.78 21.50 5.64
N VAL A 136 15.90 20.74 5.00
CA VAL A 136 14.93 19.87 5.66
C VAL A 136 15.66 18.69 6.32
N ARG A 137 15.12 18.23 7.44
CA ARG A 137 15.61 17.02 8.12
C ARG A 137 14.97 15.79 7.47
N PHE A 138 15.74 14.72 7.31
CA PHE A 138 15.26 13.53 6.62
C PHE A 138 15.79 12.24 7.22
N PHE A 139 15.04 11.17 7.00
CA PHE A 139 15.44 9.80 7.30
C PHE A 139 15.38 9.02 5.99
N TRP A 140 16.51 8.51 5.53
CA TRP A 140 16.60 7.85 4.23
C TRP A 140 17.07 6.40 4.35
N VAL A 141 16.26 5.47 3.84
CA VAL A 141 16.65 4.08 3.63
C VAL A 141 17.33 3.92 2.27
N ALA A 142 18.61 3.53 2.27
CA ALA A 142 19.38 3.28 1.05
C ALA A 142 20.32 2.08 1.25
N ARG A 143 20.13 0.99 0.49
CA ARG A 143 20.81 -0.31 0.69
C ARG A 143 22.26 -0.33 0.19
N ASP A 144 22.49 0.06 -1.06
CA ASP A 144 23.78 -0.18 -1.72
C ASP A 144 24.72 1.04 -1.69
N GLU A 145 24.18 2.25 -1.51
CA GLU A 145 24.96 3.50 -1.50
C GLU A 145 24.99 4.17 -0.12
N THR A 146 24.71 3.45 0.97
CA THR A 146 24.58 4.03 2.32
C THR A 146 25.78 4.91 2.70
N SER A 147 27.01 4.42 2.54
CA SER A 147 28.23 5.14 2.97
C SER A 147 28.43 6.42 2.16
N LYS A 148 28.30 6.34 0.83
CA LYS A 148 28.38 7.50 -0.08
C LYS A 148 27.32 8.55 0.30
N LEU A 149 26.08 8.10 0.50
CA LEU A 149 24.97 9.01 0.81
C LEU A 149 25.13 9.65 2.20
N LYS A 150 25.65 8.94 3.20
CA LYS A 150 25.95 9.51 4.53
C LYS A 150 26.88 10.72 4.43
N GLU A 151 27.92 10.64 3.61
CA GLU A 151 28.88 11.73 3.40
C GLU A 151 28.23 12.94 2.69
N VAL A 152 27.42 12.68 1.67
CA VAL A 152 26.80 13.74 0.85
C VAL A 152 25.62 14.42 1.57
N CYS A 153 24.86 13.68 2.38
CA CYS A 153 23.64 14.14 3.04
C CYS A 153 23.87 15.14 4.19
N GLY A 154 25.08 15.15 4.76
CA GLY A 154 25.43 16.02 5.89
C GLY A 154 24.71 15.67 7.20
N HIS A 155 24.84 16.54 8.20
CA HIS A 155 24.41 16.26 9.59
C HIS A 155 22.91 16.40 9.87
N ARG A 156 22.10 16.83 8.88
CA ARG A 156 20.66 17.08 9.05
C ARG A 156 19.78 15.86 8.77
N GLY A 157 20.36 14.79 8.24
CA GLY A 157 19.62 13.57 7.94
C GLY A 157 20.32 12.32 8.47
N LEU A 158 19.54 11.26 8.62
CA LEU A 158 20.02 9.93 8.97
C LEU A 158 19.83 9.00 7.78
N VAL A 159 20.91 8.36 7.34
CA VAL A 159 20.86 7.36 6.26
C VAL A 159 21.14 5.98 6.84
N VAL A 160 20.24 5.03 6.60
CA VAL A 160 20.34 3.65 7.10
C VAL A 160 20.14 2.65 5.95
N PRO A 161 20.73 1.44 6.02
CA PRO A 161 20.53 0.42 4.99
C PRO A 161 19.13 -0.19 5.05
N TRP A 162 18.51 -0.21 6.23
CA TRP A 162 17.20 -0.79 6.48
C TRP A 162 16.58 -0.22 7.76
N CYS A 163 15.25 -0.22 7.85
CA CYS A 163 14.50 0.09 9.08
C CYS A 163 13.17 -0.68 9.11
N ASN A 164 12.54 -0.79 10.29
CA ASN A 164 11.12 -1.13 10.37
C ASN A 164 10.32 0.09 9.88
N GLN A 165 9.92 0.06 8.60
CA GLN A 165 9.28 1.18 7.90
C GLN A 165 7.98 1.61 8.59
N LEU A 166 7.13 0.66 9.01
CA LEU A 166 5.88 0.97 9.70
C LEU A 166 6.12 1.72 11.02
N ARG A 167 7.15 1.34 11.79
CA ARG A 167 7.53 2.05 13.03
C ARG A 167 8.04 3.46 12.75
N VAL A 168 8.83 3.65 11.70
CA VAL A 168 9.32 4.99 11.30
C VAL A 168 8.16 5.85 10.83
N LEU A 169 7.29 5.35 9.94
CA LEU A 169 6.12 6.08 9.45
C LEU A 169 5.13 6.45 10.56
N SER A 170 5.01 5.61 11.59
CA SER A 170 4.16 5.88 12.75
C SER A 170 4.78 6.85 13.76
N HIS A 171 6.05 7.22 13.58
CA HIS A 171 6.76 8.07 14.53
C HIS A 171 6.29 9.54 14.43
N SER A 172 6.06 10.19 15.57
CA SER A 172 5.48 11.55 15.63
C SER A 172 6.34 12.63 14.96
N SER A 173 7.66 12.42 14.88
CA SER A 173 8.57 13.33 14.18
C SER A 173 8.52 13.22 12.66
N VAL A 174 7.95 12.15 12.09
CA VAL A 174 7.78 12.01 10.64
C VAL A 174 6.62 12.88 10.17
N GLY A 175 6.92 13.77 9.22
CA GLY A 175 6.00 14.74 8.67
C GLY A 175 5.57 14.44 7.25
N GLY A 176 6.27 13.57 6.53
CA GLY A 176 5.99 13.27 5.13
C GLY A 176 6.75 12.04 4.66
N PHE A 177 6.26 11.42 3.59
CA PHE A 177 6.83 10.20 3.03
C PHE A 177 7.19 10.37 1.55
N TRP A 178 8.49 10.50 1.26
CA TRP A 178 9.01 10.38 -0.09
C TRP A 178 9.09 8.91 -0.51
N SER A 179 8.17 8.50 -1.40
CA SER A 179 7.97 7.10 -1.75
C SER A 179 7.97 6.87 -3.26
N HIS A 180 8.48 5.71 -3.66
CA HIS A 180 8.29 5.14 -5.00
C HIS A 180 6.85 4.67 -5.29
N CYS A 181 5.94 4.72 -4.31
CA CYS A 181 4.53 4.36 -4.46
C CYS A 181 4.26 2.87 -4.76
N GLY A 182 5.15 1.96 -4.36
CA GLY A 182 4.81 0.54 -4.32
C GLY A 182 3.65 0.29 -3.36
N TRP A 183 2.71 -0.61 -3.73
CA TRP A 183 1.44 -0.76 -3.03
C TRP A 183 1.57 -1.05 -1.53
N SER A 184 2.55 -1.85 -1.11
CA SER A 184 2.81 -2.11 0.31
C SER A 184 3.18 -0.83 1.08
N SER A 185 4.10 -0.03 0.54
CA SER A 185 4.51 1.23 1.17
C SER A 185 3.37 2.27 1.15
N THR A 186 2.56 2.28 0.09
CA THR A 186 1.36 3.12 0.03
C THR A 186 0.41 2.78 1.18
N ARG A 187 0.13 1.50 1.41
CA ARG A 187 -0.78 1.05 2.49
C ARG A 187 -0.24 1.36 3.88
N GLU A 188 1.06 1.21 4.11
CA GLU A 188 1.70 1.63 5.36
C GLU A 188 1.54 3.14 5.60
N GLY A 189 1.79 3.97 4.59
CA GLY A 189 1.62 5.43 4.72
C GLY A 189 0.14 5.84 4.90
N MET A 190 -0.80 5.13 4.28
CA MET A 190 -2.24 5.31 4.50
C MET A 190 -2.62 5.00 5.95
N LEU A 191 -2.14 3.88 6.50
CA LEU A 191 -2.37 3.50 7.90
C LEU A 191 -1.77 4.49 8.90
N CYS A 192 -0.63 5.09 8.58
CA CYS A 192 0.03 6.09 9.42
C CYS A 192 -0.52 7.51 9.25
N GLY A 193 -1.35 7.76 8.22
CA GLY A 193 -1.94 9.08 7.97
C GLY A 193 -0.92 10.13 7.52
N ILE A 194 0.10 9.71 6.76
CA ILE A 194 1.21 10.58 6.35
C ILE A 194 1.03 11.08 4.90
N PRO A 195 1.26 12.38 4.63
CA PRO A 195 1.30 12.90 3.26
C PRO A 195 2.44 12.31 2.43
N PHE A 196 2.22 12.15 1.13
CA PHE A 196 3.19 11.55 0.22
C PHE A 196 3.89 12.57 -0.68
N PHE A 197 5.18 12.36 -0.88
CA PHE A 197 5.97 12.98 -1.94
C PHE A 197 6.37 11.88 -2.93
N THR A 198 5.62 11.77 -4.02
CA THR A 198 5.64 10.59 -4.88
C THR A 198 6.70 10.67 -5.98
N PHE A 199 7.46 9.58 -6.12
CA PHE A 199 8.48 9.39 -7.16
C PHE A 199 8.32 8.00 -7.78
N PRO A 200 7.23 7.74 -8.53
CA PRO A 200 7.00 6.42 -9.10
C PRO A 200 8.07 6.07 -10.14
N ILE A 201 8.56 4.83 -10.10
CA ILE A 201 9.67 4.38 -10.94
C ILE A 201 9.16 3.47 -12.07
N ILE A 202 8.36 2.45 -11.74
CA ILE A 202 7.93 1.40 -12.67
C ILE A 202 6.56 0.80 -12.35
N PHE A 203 5.94 0.19 -13.36
CA PHE A 203 4.74 -0.65 -13.23
C PHE A 203 3.55 0.08 -12.61
N ASP A 204 2.89 -0.54 -11.63
CA ASP A 204 1.71 -0.04 -10.92
C ASP A 204 2.00 1.22 -10.10
N GLN A 205 3.27 1.51 -9.79
CA GLN A 205 3.66 2.70 -9.01
C GLN A 205 3.14 4.01 -9.63
N ILE A 206 3.09 4.08 -10.96
CA ILE A 206 2.58 5.27 -11.68
C ILE A 206 1.09 5.47 -11.40
N LEU A 207 0.31 4.39 -11.39
CA LEU A 207 -1.11 4.42 -11.05
C LEU A 207 -1.32 4.67 -9.55
N ASN A 208 -0.53 4.05 -8.69
CA ASN A 208 -0.58 4.30 -7.25
C ASN A 208 -0.27 5.77 -6.94
N SER A 209 0.72 6.38 -7.61
CA SER A 209 0.99 7.82 -7.50
C SER A 209 -0.19 8.66 -7.97
N LYS A 210 -0.89 8.26 -9.04
CA LYS A 210 -2.12 8.94 -9.49
C LYS A 210 -3.21 8.88 -8.41
N LEU A 211 -3.45 7.70 -7.82
CA LEU A 211 -4.40 7.55 -6.71
C LEU A 211 -4.07 8.50 -5.56
N ILE A 212 -2.80 8.51 -5.14
CA ILE A 212 -2.31 9.35 -4.04
C ILE A 212 -2.49 10.86 -4.33
N VAL A 213 -2.08 11.32 -5.52
CA VAL A 213 -1.99 12.75 -5.84
C VAL A 213 -3.33 13.31 -6.33
N GLU A 214 -4.04 12.59 -7.19
CA GLU A 214 -5.23 13.12 -7.87
C GLU A 214 -6.52 12.72 -7.17
N ASP A 215 -6.63 11.46 -6.76
CA ASP A 215 -7.89 10.88 -6.28
C ASP A 215 -8.04 11.12 -4.78
N TRP A 216 -7.03 10.74 -3.98
CA TRP A 216 -7.00 10.94 -2.53
C TRP A 216 -6.53 12.35 -2.15
N LYS A 217 -5.72 12.98 -3.01
CA LYS A 217 -5.14 14.31 -2.81
C LYS A 217 -4.37 14.42 -1.49
N ILE A 218 -3.53 13.43 -1.21
CA ILE A 218 -2.72 13.36 0.02
C ILE A 218 -1.24 13.61 -0.26
N GLY A 219 -0.89 14.26 -1.37
CA GLY A 219 0.51 14.44 -1.72
C GLY A 219 0.79 15.08 -3.06
N TRP A 220 2.08 15.25 -3.35
CA TRP A 220 2.59 15.75 -4.63
C TRP A 220 3.38 14.68 -5.38
N ARG A 221 3.59 14.92 -6.68
CA ARG A 221 4.55 14.17 -7.49
C ARG A 221 5.77 15.03 -7.74
N VAL A 222 6.96 14.46 -7.51
CA VAL A 222 8.24 15.17 -7.70
C VAL A 222 8.46 15.53 -9.17
N LYS A 223 8.02 14.67 -10.09
CA LYS A 223 8.22 14.83 -11.53
C LYS A 223 6.89 14.81 -12.27
N GLN A 224 6.58 15.87 -13.02
CA GLN A 224 5.35 15.96 -13.81
C GLN A 224 5.45 15.23 -15.16
N ASP A 225 6.65 15.11 -15.74
CA ASP A 225 6.85 14.52 -17.07
C ASP A 225 7.16 13.02 -17.04
N VAL A 226 6.41 12.28 -17.84
CA VAL A 226 6.51 10.83 -17.98
C VAL A 226 7.63 10.50 -18.99
N GLY A 227 8.81 10.20 -18.47
CA GLY A 227 9.96 9.74 -19.25
C GLY A 227 11.15 9.44 -18.33
N MET A 228 11.85 8.33 -18.55
CA MET A 228 13.00 7.94 -17.71
C MET A 228 14.25 8.82 -17.93
N ASP A 229 14.25 9.68 -18.95
CA ASP A 229 15.49 10.30 -19.45
C ASP A 229 15.80 11.69 -18.87
N ASN A 230 14.86 12.32 -18.16
CA ASN A 230 15.11 13.63 -17.54
C ASN A 230 15.38 13.49 -16.04
N LEU A 231 16.59 13.83 -15.62
CA LEU A 231 16.94 13.95 -14.20
C LEU A 231 16.15 15.10 -13.56
N VAL A 232 15.60 14.87 -12.37
CA VAL A 232 15.12 15.97 -11.52
C VAL A 232 16.34 16.58 -10.85
N THR A 233 16.58 17.87 -11.08
CA THR A 233 17.77 18.55 -10.57
C THR A 233 17.68 18.80 -9.07
N ARG A 234 18.84 18.90 -8.41
CA ARG A 234 18.99 19.22 -6.98
C ARG A 234 18.31 20.53 -6.59
N VAL A 235 18.29 21.51 -7.50
CA VAL A 235 17.64 22.82 -7.26
C VAL A 235 16.14 22.64 -7.16
N GLU A 236 15.57 21.88 -8.08
CA GLU A 236 14.14 21.59 -8.08
C GLU A 236 13.74 20.69 -6.90
N ILE A 237 14.55 19.68 -6.59
CA ILE A 237 14.35 18.83 -5.42
C ILE A 237 14.38 19.65 -4.14
N ALA A 238 15.36 20.54 -3.97
CA ALA A 238 15.46 21.38 -2.78
C ALA A 238 14.21 22.25 -2.59
N ARG A 239 13.76 22.89 -3.68
CA ARG A 239 12.56 23.75 -3.69
C ARG A 239 11.30 22.96 -3.35
N LEU A 240 11.10 21.80 -3.99
CA LEU A 240 9.90 20.98 -3.77
C LEU A 240 9.87 20.39 -2.35
N VAL A 241 11.01 19.89 -1.86
CA VAL A 241 11.13 19.34 -0.50
C VAL A 241 10.87 20.41 0.55
N GLN A 242 11.44 21.61 0.39
CA GLN A 242 11.17 22.75 1.28
C GLN A 242 9.67 23.07 1.31
N LYS A 243 9.05 23.22 0.13
CA LYS A 243 7.62 23.54 0.05
C LYS A 243 6.75 22.43 0.66
N PHE A 244 7.11 21.17 0.47
CA PHE A 244 6.32 20.02 0.93
C PHE A 244 6.39 19.83 2.44
N MET A 245 7.52 20.19 3.05
CA MET A 245 7.75 20.10 4.49
C MET A 245 7.44 21.41 5.24
N ASP A 246 7.01 22.45 4.53
CA ASP A 246 6.51 23.68 5.13
C ASP A 246 5.10 23.46 5.71
N LEU A 247 5.00 23.48 7.03
CA LEU A 247 3.75 23.29 7.75
C LEU A 247 2.80 24.47 7.59
N GLU A 248 3.28 25.64 7.16
CA GLU A 248 2.45 26.81 6.91
C GLU A 248 1.84 26.82 5.50
N ASN A 249 2.30 25.94 4.62
CA ASN A 249 1.75 25.83 3.27
C ASN A 249 0.31 25.26 3.29
N ASP A 250 -0.65 26.02 2.76
CA ASP A 250 -2.07 25.65 2.79
C ASP A 250 -2.38 24.31 2.10
N GLU A 251 -1.69 24.02 0.99
CA GLU A 251 -1.88 22.77 0.25
C GLU A 251 -1.34 21.57 1.07
N VAL A 252 -0.23 21.75 1.79
CA VAL A 252 0.32 20.74 2.71
C VAL A 252 -0.59 20.54 3.93
N LYS A 253 -1.20 21.60 4.48
CA LYS A 253 -2.20 21.50 5.56
C LYS A 253 -3.40 20.67 5.11
N GLU A 254 -3.87 20.87 3.88
CA GLU A 254 -4.95 20.08 3.28
C GLU A 254 -4.54 18.61 3.10
N PHE A 255 -3.31 18.34 2.61
CA PHE A 255 -2.81 16.97 2.49
C PHE A 255 -2.77 16.23 3.82
N ARG A 256 -2.33 16.89 4.90
CA ARG A 256 -2.30 16.31 6.25
C ARG A 256 -3.70 15.99 6.76
N THR A 257 -4.64 16.89 6.54
CA THR A 257 -6.05 16.70 6.91
C THR A 257 -6.65 15.50 6.18
N ARG A 258 -6.42 15.41 4.86
CA ARG A 258 -6.89 14.29 4.03
C ARG A 258 -6.19 12.98 4.40
N ALA A 259 -4.89 12.99 4.63
CA ALA A 259 -4.14 11.81 5.05
C ALA A 259 -4.65 11.28 6.40
N SER A 260 -5.04 12.18 7.32
CA SER A 260 -5.68 11.80 8.57
C SER A 260 -7.06 11.17 8.37
N GLU A 261 -7.88 11.66 7.43
CA GLU A 261 -9.15 10.98 7.10
C GLU A 261 -8.92 9.63 6.43
N VAL A 262 -7.92 9.53 5.53
CA VAL A 262 -7.52 8.26 4.92
C VAL A 262 -7.15 7.25 6.01
N GLN A 263 -6.35 7.65 7.00
CA GLN A 263 -6.02 6.83 8.16
C GLN A 263 -7.28 6.40 8.93
N ARG A 264 -8.22 7.31 9.18
CA ARG A 264 -9.47 6.98 9.89
C ARG A 264 -10.31 5.97 9.10
N VAL A 265 -10.37 6.07 7.78
CA VAL A 265 -11.03 5.07 6.93
C VAL A 265 -10.36 3.71 7.08
N CYS A 266 -9.03 3.65 6.96
CA CYS A 266 -8.26 2.41 7.15
C CYS A 266 -8.54 1.78 8.53
N GLN A 267 -8.51 2.59 9.60
CA GLN A 267 -8.77 2.14 10.97
C GLN A 267 -10.18 1.59 11.14
N ARG A 268 -11.19 2.22 10.53
CA ARG A 268 -12.58 1.73 10.56
C ARG A 268 -12.73 0.42 9.78
N ALA A 269 -12.06 0.28 8.64
CA ALA A 269 -12.14 -0.92 7.79
C ALA A 269 -11.58 -2.16 8.50
N ILE A 270 -10.52 -2.01 9.30
CA ILE A 270 -9.89 -3.11 10.06
C ILE A 270 -10.42 -3.31 11.48
N ALA A 271 -11.24 -2.38 11.99
CA ALA A 271 -11.83 -2.50 13.32
C ALA A 271 -12.87 -3.62 13.35
N LYS A 272 -13.29 -4.01 14.56
CA LYS A 272 -14.36 -4.99 14.75
C LYS A 272 -15.65 -4.53 14.06
N GLY A 273 -16.22 -5.37 13.19
CA GLY A 273 -17.37 -5.07 12.34
C GLY A 273 -17.04 -4.20 11.11
N GLY A 274 -15.75 -3.93 10.85
CA GLY A 274 -15.28 -3.18 9.69
C GLY A 274 -15.39 -3.98 8.39
N SER A 275 -15.34 -3.28 7.25
CA SER A 275 -15.48 -3.90 5.92
C SER A 275 -14.45 -4.99 5.65
N SER A 276 -13.19 -4.73 5.99
CA SER A 276 -12.09 -5.64 5.70
C SER A 276 -12.01 -6.80 6.69
N GLU A 277 -12.33 -6.58 7.97
CA GLU A 277 -12.50 -7.68 8.93
C GLU A 277 -13.66 -8.59 8.49
N THR A 278 -14.80 -8.00 8.12
CA THR A 278 -15.97 -8.75 7.62
C THR A 278 -15.64 -9.57 6.39
N SER A 279 -14.92 -8.99 5.44
CA SER A 279 -14.49 -9.65 4.19
C SER A 279 -13.50 -10.79 4.45
N ILE A 280 -12.57 -10.62 5.40
CA ILE A 280 -11.66 -11.69 5.84
C ILE A 280 -12.45 -12.83 6.50
N ASN A 281 -13.39 -12.53 7.38
CA ASN A 281 -14.22 -13.54 8.04
C ASN A 281 -15.07 -14.30 7.03
N ALA A 282 -15.71 -13.60 6.08
CA ALA A 282 -16.49 -14.23 5.02
C ALA A 282 -15.63 -15.18 4.17
N PHE A 283 -14.40 -14.79 3.84
CA PHE A 283 -13.47 -15.68 3.15
C PHE A 283 -13.11 -16.93 3.97
N ILE A 284 -12.84 -16.77 5.27
CA ILE A 284 -12.52 -17.90 6.17
C ILE A 284 -13.72 -18.86 6.28
N GLU A 285 -14.94 -18.32 6.36
CA GLU A 285 -16.17 -19.10 6.39
C GLU A 285 -16.37 -19.88 5.09
N ASP A 286 -16.21 -19.23 3.93
CA ASP A 286 -16.28 -19.87 2.61
C ASP A 286 -15.27 -21.00 2.46
N LEU A 287 -14.00 -20.74 2.83
CA LEU A 287 -12.96 -21.76 2.83
C LEU A 287 -13.33 -22.96 3.71
N SER A 288 -13.85 -22.69 4.91
CA SER A 288 -14.27 -23.73 5.85
C SER A 288 -15.41 -24.57 5.29
N HIS A 289 -16.39 -23.93 4.65
CA HIS A 289 -17.50 -24.60 3.99
C HIS A 289 -17.05 -25.50 2.83
N CYS A 290 -16.13 -25.02 1.98
CA CYS A 290 -15.56 -25.83 0.91
C CYS A 290 -14.82 -27.06 1.44
N MET A 291 -13.96 -26.90 2.45
CA MET A 291 -13.23 -28.04 3.05
C MET A 291 -14.18 -29.10 3.62
N VAL A 292 -15.27 -28.69 4.27
CA VAL A 292 -16.27 -29.63 4.81
C VAL A 292 -17.01 -30.37 3.69
N ILE A 293 -17.35 -29.70 2.59
CA ILE A 293 -18.02 -30.33 1.43
C ILE A 293 -17.08 -31.34 0.76
N GLU A 294 -15.83 -30.97 0.49
CA GLU A 294 -14.84 -31.87 -0.10
C GLU A 294 -14.57 -33.08 0.79
N TYR A 295 -14.46 -32.88 2.10
CA TYR A 295 -14.34 -33.97 3.06
C TYR A 295 -15.55 -34.91 3.02
N LYS A 296 -16.78 -34.37 3.01
CA LYS A 296 -18.02 -35.17 2.90
C LYS A 296 -18.06 -35.95 1.57
N ALA A 297 -17.68 -35.31 0.46
CA ALA A 297 -17.61 -35.96 -0.85
C ALA A 297 -16.57 -37.10 -0.88
N ALA A 298 -15.39 -36.89 -0.28
CA ALA A 298 -14.34 -37.90 -0.17
C ALA A 298 -14.77 -39.10 0.70
N VAL A 299 -15.49 -38.85 1.80
CA VAL A 299 -16.06 -39.89 2.66
C VAL A 299 -17.11 -40.71 1.91
N LEU A 300 -18.01 -40.06 1.17
CA LEU A 300 -19.05 -40.72 0.37
C LEU A 300 -18.44 -41.53 -0.79
N ALA A 301 -17.40 -40.99 -1.45
CA ALA A 301 -16.76 -41.64 -2.59
C ALA A 301 -15.91 -42.87 -2.20
N LYS A 302 -15.37 -42.92 -0.98
CA LYS A 302 -14.48 -44.02 -0.54
C LYS A 302 -15.18 -45.15 0.23
N GLY A 303 -16.48 -45.05 0.50
CA GLY A 303 -17.31 -46.16 1.00
C GLY A 303 -16.98 -46.72 2.41
N ARG A 304 -15.80 -46.48 2.98
CA ARG A 304 -15.36 -46.78 4.36
C ARG A 304 -13.93 -46.26 4.53
N LEU A 305 -13.78 -45.19 5.28
CA LEU A 305 -12.60 -45.00 6.12
C LEU A 305 -13.15 -44.97 7.54
N GLU A 306 -12.63 -45.81 8.44
CA GLU A 306 -12.96 -45.68 9.87
C GLU A 306 -12.56 -44.28 10.31
N ILE A 307 -13.57 -43.46 10.63
CA ILE A 307 -13.38 -42.06 10.98
C ILE A 307 -13.26 -41.96 12.50
N ASP A 308 -12.20 -41.31 12.97
CA ASP A 308 -12.17 -40.73 14.32
C ASP A 308 -13.27 -39.65 14.42
N LYS A 309 -14.41 -40.03 15.00
CA LYS A 309 -15.55 -39.14 15.29
C LYS A 309 -15.13 -37.86 16.03
N SER A 310 -14.00 -37.87 16.74
CA SER A 310 -13.48 -36.69 17.45
C SER A 310 -13.06 -35.57 16.50
N THR A 311 -12.46 -35.90 15.36
CA THR A 311 -11.97 -34.90 14.39
C THR A 311 -13.14 -34.22 13.67
N PHE A 312 -14.19 -34.97 13.33
CA PHE A 312 -15.41 -34.43 12.73
C PHE A 312 -16.16 -33.51 13.70
N ALA A 313 -16.35 -33.93 14.95
CA ALA A 313 -16.98 -33.11 15.98
C ALA A 313 -16.22 -31.80 16.24
N LYS A 314 -14.88 -31.83 16.20
CA LYS A 314 -14.05 -30.62 16.35
C LYS A 314 -14.22 -29.63 15.19
N LEU A 315 -14.33 -30.10 13.94
CA LEU A 315 -14.54 -29.23 12.78
C LEU A 315 -15.94 -28.61 12.78
N GLU A 316 -16.98 -29.39 13.06
CA GLU A 316 -18.35 -28.84 13.17
C GLU A 316 -18.52 -27.88 14.34
N HIS A 317 -17.91 -28.19 15.51
CA HIS A 317 -17.93 -27.29 16.66
C HIS A 317 -17.22 -25.96 16.35
N LYS A 318 -16.03 -26.02 15.75
CA LYS A 318 -15.27 -24.82 15.39
C LYS A 318 -15.98 -23.97 14.34
N THR A 319 -16.72 -24.59 13.42
CA THR A 319 -17.56 -23.87 12.44
C THR A 319 -18.78 -23.21 13.12
N LYS A 320 -19.32 -23.79 14.19
CA LYS A 320 -20.40 -23.19 14.99
C LYS A 320 -19.91 -22.06 15.90
N GLU A 321 -18.75 -22.22 16.55
CA GLU A 321 -18.15 -21.15 17.38
C GLU A 321 -17.87 -19.89 16.55
N ILE A 322 -17.35 -20.04 15.32
CA ILE A 322 -17.14 -18.91 14.39
C ILE A 322 -18.47 -18.19 14.08
N ARG A 323 -19.59 -18.93 14.00
CA ARG A 323 -20.92 -18.36 13.75
C ARG A 323 -21.56 -17.70 14.97
N GLU A 324 -21.26 -18.17 16.18
CA GLU A 324 -21.86 -17.68 17.42
C GLU A 324 -21.12 -16.47 18.02
N ASP A 325 -19.85 -16.26 17.66
CA ASP A 325 -19.05 -15.09 18.11
C ASP A 325 -19.29 -13.79 17.30
N GLN A 326 -20.14 -13.82 16.27
CA GLN A 326 -20.57 -12.61 15.57
C GLN A 326 -21.83 -12.01 16.22
N PRO A 327 -21.75 -10.78 16.77
CA PRO A 327 -22.95 -10.11 17.28
C PRO A 327 -23.89 -9.78 16.12
N LEU A 328 -25.12 -10.31 16.19
CA LEU A 328 -26.21 -9.96 15.29
C LEU A 328 -26.42 -8.43 15.26
N PRO A 329 -26.54 -7.79 14.09
CA PRO A 329 -26.86 -6.37 14.04
C PRO A 329 -28.24 -6.12 14.63
N ASP A 330 -28.28 -5.18 15.57
CA ASP A 330 -29.44 -4.77 16.35
C ASP A 330 -30.56 -4.27 15.43
N SER A 331 -31.50 -5.15 15.08
CA SER A 331 -32.72 -4.78 14.36
C SER A 331 -33.70 -4.10 15.33
N LYS A 332 -33.45 -2.83 15.62
CA LYS A 332 -34.45 -1.98 16.28
C LYS A 332 -35.66 -1.80 15.36
N LYS A 333 -36.67 -2.62 15.64
CA LYS A 333 -38.09 -2.41 15.35
C LYS A 333 -38.46 -0.92 15.47
N LYS A 334 -38.80 -0.28 14.36
CA LYS A 334 -39.79 0.80 14.35
C LYS A 334 -41.12 0.18 13.90
N LYS A 335 -41.98 -0.10 14.88
CA LYS A 335 -43.43 -0.16 14.70
C LYS A 335 -44.02 1.00 15.50
N ASN A 336 -44.97 1.67 14.85
CA ASN A 336 -45.75 2.85 15.21
C ASN A 336 -45.07 4.18 14.89
#